data_AF-A0A8J2YVD7-F1
#
_entry.id   AF-A0A8J2YVD7-F1
#
_cell.length_a   1.000
_cell.length_b   1.000
_cell.length_c   1.000
_cell.angle_alpha   90.00
_cell.angle_beta   90.00
_cell.angle_gamma   90.00
#
_symmetry.space_group_name_H-M   'P 1'
#
loop_
_entity.id
_entity.type
_entity.pdbx_description
1 polymer ?
#
loop_
_entity_poly.entity_id
_entity_poly.type
_entity_poly.pdbx_seq_one_letter_code
_entity_poly.pdbx_strand_id
1 'polypeptide(L)'
;MLPEAAAACIYLAAEAAKLPPPILMTVLTVEAGHEGTHAHNSNGTEDYGPGQINTVWIGEIAQAIRRSPEETRALLQYDGCFNIRVTATLLRRQINAAGEFWTGVGWYHSRNKAESLRYIRRVIATAKRLFGPEIIAKTPTAAAVPHPDS
;
A
#
# COMPACT_ATOMS: atom_id res chain seq x y z
N MET A 1 8.83 -9.27 -12.43
CA MET A 1 8.51 -8.05 -13.21
C MET A 1 7.00 -7.98 -13.26
N LEU A 2 6.38 -6.87 -12.85
CA LEU A 2 4.91 -6.75 -12.88
C LEU A 2 4.46 -6.64 -14.35
N PRO A 3 3.34 -7.27 -14.76
CA PRO A 3 2.81 -7.14 -16.12
C PRO A 3 2.56 -5.66 -16.49
N GLU A 4 2.68 -5.29 -17.78
CA GLU A 4 2.47 -3.90 -18.24
C GLU A 4 1.10 -3.32 -17.83
N ALA A 5 0.06 -4.15 -17.82
CA ALA A 5 -1.27 -3.77 -17.33
C ALA A 5 -1.25 -3.29 -15.87
N ALA A 6 -0.40 -3.88 -15.02
CA ALA A 6 -0.23 -3.45 -13.64
C ALA A 6 0.47 -2.08 -13.56
N ALA A 7 1.40 -1.76 -14.46
CA ALA A 7 2.12 -0.48 -14.45
C ALA A 7 1.18 0.71 -14.74
N ALA A 8 0.28 0.56 -15.72
CA ALA A 8 -0.72 1.60 -16.02
C ALA A 8 -1.67 1.83 -14.83
N CYS A 9 -2.13 0.75 -14.20
CA CYS A 9 -3.00 0.83 -13.02
C CYS A 9 -2.28 1.47 -11.82
N ILE A 10 -1.00 1.17 -11.60
CA ILE A 10 -0.19 1.84 -10.58
C ILE A 10 -0.10 3.33 -10.84
N TYR A 11 0.24 3.74 -12.07
CA TYR A 11 0.38 5.15 -12.41
C TYR A 11 -0.94 5.91 -12.19
N LEU A 12 -2.05 5.41 -12.74
CA LEU A 12 -3.37 6.05 -12.61
C LEU A 12 -3.85 6.09 -11.15
N ALA A 13 -3.63 5.02 -10.38
CA ALA A 13 -4.00 4.98 -8.97
C ALA A 13 -3.16 5.95 -8.14
N ALA A 14 -1.86 6.03 -8.40
CA ALA A 14 -0.95 6.97 -7.74
C ALA A 14 -1.37 8.41 -8.02
N GLU A 15 -1.61 8.78 -9.28
CA GLU A 15 -2.10 10.10 -9.68
C GLU A 15 -3.42 10.46 -8.98
N ALA A 16 -4.42 9.56 -9.02
CA ALA A 16 -5.71 9.78 -8.38
C ALA A 16 -5.60 9.97 -6.86
N ALA A 17 -4.70 9.22 -6.22
CA ALA A 17 -4.41 9.33 -4.79
C ALA A 17 -3.39 10.44 -4.46
N LYS A 18 -2.90 11.19 -5.46
CA LYS A 18 -1.84 12.20 -5.35
C LYS A 18 -0.55 11.66 -4.72
N LEU A 19 -0.23 10.39 -4.93
CA LEU A 19 0.97 9.72 -4.41
C LEU A 19 2.09 9.76 -5.46
N PRO A 20 3.37 9.77 -5.06
CA PRO A 20 4.46 9.51 -5.99
C PRO A 20 4.33 8.08 -6.54
N PRO A 21 4.22 7.86 -7.87
CA PRO A 21 4.09 6.52 -8.45
C PRO A 21 5.18 5.53 -8.02
N PRO A 22 6.47 5.93 -7.90
CA PRO A 22 7.52 5.05 -7.39
C PRO A 22 7.26 4.53 -5.98
N ILE A 23 6.60 5.30 -5.11
CA ILE A 23 6.28 4.87 -3.74
C ILE A 23 5.15 3.85 -3.75
N LEU A 24 4.08 4.06 -4.52
CA LEU A 24 3.02 3.07 -4.63
C LEU A 24 3.54 1.75 -5.20
N MET A 25 4.38 1.81 -6.25
CA MET A 25 5.05 0.63 -6.80
C MET A 25 5.93 -0.09 -5.75
N THR A 26 6.64 0.68 -4.92
CA THR A 26 7.46 0.12 -3.86
C THR A 26 6.61 -0.57 -2.79
N VAL A 27 5.51 0.05 -2.34
CA VAL A 27 4.58 -0.53 -1.37
C VAL A 27 4.05 -1.86 -1.89
N LEU A 28 3.52 -1.91 -3.11
CA LEU A 28 3.06 -3.16 -3.74
C LEU A 28 4.17 -4.22 -3.83
N THR A 29 5.41 -3.79 -4.11
CA THR A 29 6.57 -4.71 -4.14
C THR A 29 6.90 -5.26 -2.75
N VAL A 30 6.72 -4.47 -1.69
CA VAL A 30 6.98 -4.88 -0.30
C VAL A 30 5.88 -5.79 0.23
N GLU A 31 4.62 -5.53 -0.13
CA GLU A 31 3.48 -6.39 0.19
C GLU A 31 3.62 -7.76 -0.50
N ALA A 32 4.23 -7.79 -1.69
CA ALA A 32 4.54 -9.01 -2.43
C ALA A 32 3.32 -9.91 -2.73
N GLY A 33 2.11 -9.34 -2.68
CA GLY A 33 0.91 -9.99 -3.17
C GLY A 33 0.85 -10.00 -4.70
N HIS A 34 -0.01 -10.85 -5.24
CA HIS A 34 -0.36 -10.90 -6.65
C HIS A 34 -1.87 -11.16 -6.80
N GLU A 35 -2.39 -11.08 -8.03
CA GLU A 35 -3.77 -11.49 -8.29
C GLU A 35 -3.98 -12.95 -7.87
N GLY A 36 -5.09 -13.22 -7.18
CA GLY A 36 -5.39 -14.50 -6.58
C GLY A 36 -4.83 -14.69 -5.17
N THR A 37 -3.91 -13.84 -4.68
CA THR A 37 -3.38 -13.98 -3.32
C THR A 37 -4.49 -13.81 -2.28
N HIS A 38 -4.55 -14.75 -1.35
CA HIS A 38 -5.43 -14.75 -0.19
C HIS A 38 -4.68 -15.38 0.98
N ALA A 39 -4.21 -14.55 1.89
CA ALA A 39 -3.43 -14.95 3.05
C ALA A 39 -4.30 -14.94 4.31
N HIS A 40 -4.15 -15.95 5.16
CA HIS A 40 -4.87 -16.03 6.43
C HIS A 40 -3.94 -15.63 7.58
N ASN A 41 -4.40 -14.70 8.41
CA ASN A 41 -3.66 -14.23 9.56
C ASN A 41 -4.04 -15.01 10.82
N SER A 42 -3.11 -15.09 11.78
CA SER A 42 -3.31 -15.80 13.04
C SER A 42 -4.43 -15.22 13.91
N ASN A 43 -4.79 -13.95 13.69
CA ASN A 43 -5.89 -13.27 14.37
C ASN A 43 -7.26 -13.47 13.70
N GLY A 44 -7.35 -14.32 12.67
CA GLY A 44 -8.59 -14.61 11.93
C GLY A 44 -8.96 -13.59 10.86
N THR A 45 -8.12 -12.58 10.62
CA THR A 45 -8.27 -11.69 9.44
C THR A 45 -7.61 -12.31 8.21
N GLU A 46 -7.93 -11.77 7.03
CA GLU A 46 -7.39 -12.27 5.76
C GLU A 46 -6.89 -11.07 4.94
N ASP A 47 -5.86 -11.28 4.12
CA ASP A 47 -5.30 -10.25 3.24
C ASP A 47 -5.45 -10.66 1.76
N TYR A 48 -5.89 -9.73 0.91
CA TYR A 48 -6.22 -10.00 -0.48
C TYR A 48 -5.35 -9.24 -1.49
N GLY A 49 -4.97 -9.95 -2.55
CA GLY A 49 -4.44 -9.40 -3.79
C GLY A 49 -3.10 -8.66 -3.67
N PRO A 50 -2.71 -7.90 -4.71
CA PRO A 50 -1.41 -7.24 -4.80
C PRO A 50 -0.99 -6.39 -3.60
N GLY A 51 -1.92 -5.59 -3.06
CA GLY A 51 -1.66 -4.72 -1.91
C GLY A 51 -1.90 -5.36 -0.54
N GLN A 52 -2.22 -6.65 -0.48
CA GLN A 52 -2.52 -7.36 0.77
C GLN A 52 -3.56 -6.62 1.63
N ILE A 53 -4.71 -6.31 1.02
CA ILE A 53 -5.76 -5.53 1.67
C ILE A 53 -6.48 -6.40 2.70
N ASN A 54 -6.42 -5.98 3.97
CA ASN A 54 -7.00 -6.74 5.07
C ASN A 54 -8.54 -6.72 5.10
N THR A 55 -9.14 -7.82 5.55
CA THR A 55 -10.61 -8.01 5.66
C THR A 55 -11.33 -6.92 6.44
N VAL A 56 -10.68 -6.27 7.40
CA VAL A 56 -11.29 -5.18 8.19
C VAL A 56 -11.79 -4.01 7.32
N TRP A 57 -11.23 -3.83 6.13
CA TRP A 57 -11.62 -2.76 5.21
C TRP A 57 -12.78 -3.13 4.29
N ILE A 58 -13.16 -4.41 4.18
CA ILE A 58 -14.16 -4.89 3.21
C ILE A 58 -15.49 -4.17 3.40
N GLY A 59 -15.96 -4.02 4.64
CA GLY A 59 -17.27 -3.40 4.91
C GLY A 59 -17.34 -1.96 4.38
N GLU A 60 -16.29 -1.17 4.60
CA GLU A 60 -16.22 0.20 4.10
C GLU A 60 -16.11 0.25 2.58
N ILE A 61 -15.26 -0.61 1.98
CA ILE A 61 -15.06 -0.65 0.53
C ILE A 61 -16.34 -1.08 -0.18
N ALA A 62 -17.02 -2.11 0.33
CA ALA A 62 -18.27 -2.64 -0.22
C ALA A 62 -19.37 -1.57 -0.27
N GLN A 63 -19.49 -0.78 0.81
CA GLN A 63 -20.41 0.36 0.86
C GLN A 63 -20.04 1.41 -0.19
N ALA A 64 -18.75 1.78 -0.28
CA ALA A 64 -18.29 2.81 -1.22
C ALA A 64 -18.55 2.43 -2.70
N ILE A 65 -18.39 1.16 -3.06
CA ILE A 65 -18.59 0.68 -4.44
C ILE A 65 -20.01 0.16 -4.71
N ARG A 66 -20.90 0.16 -3.70
CA ARG A 66 -22.27 -0.38 -3.78
C ARG A 66 -22.30 -1.83 -4.27
N ARG A 67 -21.56 -2.70 -3.57
CA ARG A 67 -21.50 -4.15 -3.78
C ARG A 67 -21.61 -4.90 -2.45
N SER A 68 -21.85 -6.20 -2.51
CA SER A 68 -21.79 -7.06 -1.33
C SER A 68 -20.35 -7.24 -0.82
N PRO A 69 -20.15 -7.62 0.45
CA PRO A 69 -18.84 -7.99 0.96
C PRO A 69 -18.18 -9.15 0.19
N GLU A 70 -18.97 -10.10 -0.31
CA GLU A 70 -18.47 -11.24 -1.09
C GLU A 70 -17.93 -10.81 -2.46
N GLU A 71 -18.71 -10.04 -3.22
CA GLU A 71 -18.24 -9.46 -4.48
C GLU A 71 -17.00 -8.56 -4.28
N THR A 72 -16.97 -7.82 -3.18
CA THR A 72 -15.83 -6.97 -2.84
C THR A 72 -14.56 -7.77 -2.57
N ARG A 73 -14.67 -8.91 -1.85
CA ARG A 73 -13.53 -9.84 -1.69
C ARG A 73 -13.03 -10.35 -3.02
N ALA A 74 -13.95 -10.81 -3.88
CA ALA A 74 -13.59 -11.32 -5.20
C ALA A 74 -12.88 -10.25 -6.05
N LEU A 75 -13.35 -9.01 -6.04
CA LEU A 75 -12.69 -7.89 -6.71
C LEU A 75 -11.30 -7.60 -6.13
N LEU A 76 -11.17 -7.55 -4.80
CA LEU A 76 -9.87 -7.33 -4.15
C LEU A 76 -8.87 -8.45 -4.45
N GLN A 77 -9.34 -9.70 -4.56
CA GLN A 77 -8.47 -10.84 -4.81
C GLN A 77 -8.08 -10.97 -6.28
N TYR A 78 -9.02 -10.82 -7.20
CA TYR A 78 -8.84 -11.22 -8.60
C TYR A 78 -8.82 -10.06 -9.61
N ASP A 79 -9.16 -8.84 -9.21
CA ASP A 79 -8.97 -7.63 -10.05
C ASP A 79 -7.80 -6.81 -9.48
N GLY A 80 -6.60 -7.02 -10.05
CA GLY A 80 -5.39 -6.37 -9.57
C GLY A 80 -5.44 -4.85 -9.69
N CYS A 81 -6.07 -4.30 -10.73
CA CYS A 81 -6.22 -2.86 -10.89
C CYS A 81 -7.17 -2.26 -9.86
N PHE A 82 -8.27 -2.95 -9.56
CA PHE A 82 -9.15 -2.59 -8.46
C PHE A 82 -8.40 -2.59 -7.13
N ASN A 83 -7.66 -3.65 -6.83
CA ASN A 83 -6.86 -3.77 -5.62
C ASN A 83 -5.80 -2.66 -5.50
N ILE A 84 -5.06 -2.36 -6.58
CA ILE A 84 -4.05 -1.29 -6.63
C ILE A 84 -4.70 0.07 -6.35
N ARG A 85 -5.89 0.34 -6.91
CA ARG A 85 -6.63 1.58 -6.63
C ARG A 85 -7.06 1.68 -5.17
N VAL A 86 -7.53 0.59 -4.57
CA VAL A 86 -7.87 0.54 -3.13
C VAL A 86 -6.62 0.75 -2.29
N THR A 87 -5.51 0.09 -2.62
CA THR A 87 -4.20 0.25 -1.98
C THR A 87 -3.78 1.72 -1.93
N ALA A 88 -3.79 2.39 -3.08
CA ALA A 88 -3.45 3.81 -3.18
C ALA A 88 -4.37 4.70 -2.32
N THR A 89 -5.67 4.39 -2.32
CA THR A 89 -6.68 5.13 -1.55
C THR A 89 -6.45 4.99 -0.04
N LEU A 90 -6.25 3.76 0.44
CA LEU A 90 -5.98 3.50 1.87
C LEU A 90 -4.63 4.07 2.30
N LEU A 91 -3.59 3.94 1.48
CA LEU A 91 -2.28 4.54 1.74
C LEU A 91 -2.37 6.06 1.88
N ARG A 92 -3.05 6.74 0.95
CA ARG A 92 -3.32 8.18 1.05
C ARG A 92 -4.12 8.52 2.31
N ARG A 93 -5.13 7.73 2.68
CA ARG A 93 -5.89 7.95 3.91
C ARG A 93 -5.00 7.85 5.16
N GLN A 94 -4.10 6.88 5.24
CA GLN A 94 -3.17 6.78 6.37
C GLN A 94 -2.15 7.92 6.40
N ILE A 95 -1.65 8.36 5.24
CA ILE A 95 -0.80 9.56 5.14
C ILE A 95 -1.52 10.80 5.66
N ASN A 96 -2.78 11.01 5.25
CA ASN A 96 -3.56 12.14 5.75
C ASN A 96 -3.83 12.04 7.26
N ALA A 97 -4.12 10.84 7.76
CA ALA A 97 -4.36 10.62 9.19
C ALA A 97 -3.10 10.81 10.06
N ALA A 98 -1.92 10.51 9.52
CA ALA A 98 -0.65 10.65 10.22
C ALA A 98 -0.11 12.08 10.21
N GLY A 99 -0.49 12.90 9.22
CA GLY A 99 0.06 14.25 9.01
C GLY A 99 1.48 14.26 8.42
N GLU A 100 2.25 13.19 8.62
CA GLU A 100 3.61 12.99 8.11
C GLU A 100 3.67 11.83 7.12
N PHE A 101 4.32 12.01 5.98
CA PHE A 101 4.28 11.06 4.87
C PHE A 101 4.79 9.66 5.26
N TRP A 102 5.99 9.57 5.84
CA TRP A 102 6.59 8.28 6.17
C TRP A 102 5.86 7.57 7.30
N THR A 103 5.39 8.32 8.30
CA THR A 103 4.51 7.78 9.36
C THR A 103 3.24 7.17 8.74
N GLY A 104 2.63 7.86 7.78
CA GLY A 104 1.49 7.37 7.03
C GLY A 104 1.76 6.09 6.23
N VAL A 105 2.90 6.03 5.55
CA VAL A 105 3.35 4.81 4.86
C VAL A 105 3.52 3.66 5.85
N GLY A 106 4.07 3.91 7.02
CA GLY A 106 4.16 2.90 8.08
C GLY A 106 2.79 2.46 8.61
N TRP A 107 1.86 3.40 8.78
CA TRP A 107 0.50 3.14 9.27
C TRP A 107 -0.37 2.36 8.29
N TYR A 108 -0.02 2.35 7.00
CA TYR A 108 -0.64 1.45 6.03
C TYR A 108 -0.51 -0.02 6.48
N HIS A 109 0.67 -0.40 6.95
CA HIS A 109 0.94 -1.75 7.45
C HIS A 109 0.49 -1.93 8.90
N SER A 110 0.88 -1.02 9.80
CA SER A 110 0.51 -1.10 11.21
C SER A 110 0.68 0.23 11.94
N ARG A 111 -0.23 0.52 12.88
CA ARG A 111 -0.10 1.64 13.82
C ARG A 111 0.77 1.31 15.04
N ASN A 112 1.16 0.05 15.24
CA ASN A 112 2.17 -0.29 16.24
C ASN A 112 3.51 0.33 15.83
N LYS A 113 4.11 1.15 16.70
CA LYS A 113 5.34 1.90 16.41
C LYS A 113 6.48 1.01 15.87
N ALA A 114 6.71 -0.15 16.48
CA ALA A 114 7.83 -1.01 16.10
C ALA A 114 7.62 -1.66 14.71
N GLU A 115 6.42 -2.17 14.44
CA GLU A 115 6.08 -2.75 13.13
C GLU A 115 6.03 -1.68 12.03
N SER A 116 5.49 -0.50 12.35
CA SER A 116 5.45 0.66 11.46
C SER A 116 6.85 1.08 11.01
N LEU A 117 7.79 1.24 11.96
CA LEU A 117 9.18 1.59 11.66
C LEU A 117 9.89 0.50 10.85
N ARG A 118 9.65 -0.77 11.17
CA ARG A 118 10.21 -1.90 10.40
C ARG A 118 9.73 -1.88 8.96
N TYR A 119 8.44 -1.62 8.76
CA TYR A 119 7.84 -1.52 7.44
C TYR A 119 8.42 -0.34 6.65
N ILE A 120 8.50 0.86 7.24
CA ILE A 120 9.10 2.05 6.61
C ILE A 120 10.53 1.74 6.13
N ARG A 121 11.37 1.10 6.97
CA ARG A 121 12.74 0.73 6.60
C ARG A 121 12.77 -0.21 5.39
N ARG A 122 11.86 -1.20 5.34
CA ARG A 122 11.72 -2.12 4.18
C ARG A 122 11.31 -1.39 2.91
N VAL A 123 10.35 -0.46 3.01
CA VAL A 123 9.91 0.37 1.88
C VAL A 123 11.06 1.23 1.38
N ILE A 124 11.76 1.94 2.27
CA ILE A 124 12.91 2.78 1.88
C ILE A 124 14.00 1.95 1.20
N ALA A 125 14.39 0.82 1.80
CA ALA A 125 15.42 -0.06 1.21
C ALA A 125 15.00 -0.58 -0.17
N THR A 126 13.74 -0.94 -0.33
CA THR A 126 13.19 -1.42 -1.61
C THR A 126 13.12 -0.30 -2.65
N ALA A 127 12.67 0.89 -2.28
CA ALA A 127 12.65 2.05 -3.17
C ALA A 127 14.05 2.38 -3.68
N LYS A 128 15.06 2.39 -2.80
CA LYS A 128 16.46 2.62 -3.18
C LYS A 128 16.96 1.56 -4.17
N ARG A 129 16.59 0.30 -3.97
CA ARG A 129 16.98 -0.80 -4.87
C ARG A 129 16.30 -0.69 -6.24
N LEU A 130 15.06 -0.22 -6.31
CA LEU A 130 14.29 -0.11 -7.54
C LEU A 130 14.61 1.15 -8.35
N PHE A 131 14.85 2.28 -7.67
CA PHE A 131 14.90 3.61 -8.30
C PHE A 131 16.15 4.44 -7.96
N GLY A 132 17.08 3.88 -7.19
CA GLY A 132 18.27 4.58 -6.71
C GLY A 132 18.04 5.40 -5.42
N PRO A 133 19.12 5.86 -4.76
CA PRO A 133 19.06 6.51 -3.46
C PRO A 133 18.29 7.85 -3.45
N GLU A 134 18.33 8.58 -4.56
CA GLU A 134 17.73 9.92 -4.71
C GLU A 134 16.21 9.93 -4.59
N ILE A 135 15.54 8.78 -4.76
CA ILE A 135 14.08 8.69 -4.77
C ILE A 135 13.46 9.11 -3.42
N ILE A 136 14.18 8.91 -2.33
CA ILE A 136 13.72 9.24 -0.98
C ILE A 136 13.67 10.76 -0.78
N ALA A 137 14.66 11.49 -1.30
CA ALA A 137 14.73 12.95 -1.18
C ALA A 137 13.63 13.67 -1.98
N LYS A 138 13.07 13.02 -3.00
CA LYS A 138 12.01 13.55 -3.86
C LYS A 138 10.60 13.24 -3.35
N THR A 139 10.48 12.45 -2.29
CA THR A 139 9.19 12.18 -1.65
C THR A 139 8.77 13.41 -0.86
N PRO A 140 7.49 13.84 -0.90
CA PRO A 140 7.02 14.98 -0.14
C PRO A 140 7.03 14.63 1.36
N THR A 141 8.19 14.78 2.00
CA THR A 141 8.53 15.00 3.43
C THR A 141 10.01 14.58 3.64
N ALA A 142 10.97 15.20 2.95
CA ALA A 142 12.39 14.85 3.09
C ALA A 142 12.97 15.15 4.49
N ALA A 143 12.23 15.86 5.36
CA ALA A 143 12.69 16.27 6.69
C ALA A 143 12.33 15.29 7.85
N ALA A 144 11.56 14.21 7.59
CA ALA A 144 11.06 13.33 8.66
C ALA A 144 11.32 11.82 8.41
N VAL A 145 12.32 11.47 7.59
CA VAL A 145 12.76 10.07 7.48
C VAL A 145 13.32 9.66 8.85
N PRO A 146 12.76 8.64 9.55
CA PRO A 146 13.28 8.23 10.83
C PRO A 146 14.74 7.78 10.66
N HIS A 147 15.64 8.38 11.44
CA HIS A 147 17.03 7.93 11.47
C HIS A 147 17.08 6.46 11.92
N PRO A 148 18.03 5.66 11.39
CA PRO A 148 18.11 4.24 11.67
C PRO A 148 18.34 3.89 13.15
N ASP A 149 18.80 4.84 13.97
CA ASP A 149 19.31 4.60 15.34
C ASP A 149 18.51 5.31 16.45
N SER A 150 17.17 5.26 16.42
CA SER A 150 16.32 5.81 17.50
C SER A 150 15.15 4.92 17.87
#